data_AF-Q6UCS7-F1
#
_entry.id   AF-Q6UCS7-F1
#
_cell.length_a   1.000
_cell.length_b   1.000
_cell.length_c   1.000
_cell.angle_alpha   90.00
_cell.angle_beta   90.00
_cell.angle_gamma   90.00
#
_symmetry.space_group_name_H-M   'P 1'
#
loop_
_entity.id
_entity.type
_entity.pdbx_description
1 polymer ?
#
loop_
_entity_poly.entity_id
_entity_poly.type
_entity_poly.pdbx_seq_one_letter_code
_entity_poly.pdbx_strand_id
1 'polypeptide(L)'
;MLIFVDLYSTDNLDPIEQIKLLKNELSAYKDDLTQKVSWIVCNKIDLINKDDLEIHSSHIQEELDIAEEDIFFISAATGEGTQKLLQSLEEVISQSKLDLT
;
A
#
# COMPACT_ATOMS: atom_id res chain seq x y z
N MET A 1 1.76 2.08 -9.05
CA MET A 1 2.60 2.81 -8.08
C MET A 1 2.47 2.10 -6.75
N LEU A 2 3.53 2.00 -5.96
CA LEU A 2 3.48 1.39 -4.62
C LEU A 2 3.69 2.47 -3.58
N ILE A 3 2.78 2.58 -2.62
CA ILE A 3 2.87 3.48 -1.48
C ILE A 3 3.18 2.63 -0.26
N PHE A 4 4.37 2.78 0.31
CA PHE A 4 4.76 2.06 1.51
C PHE A 4 4.40 2.87 2.75
N VAL A 5 3.80 2.19 3.71
CA VAL A 5 3.26 2.78 4.94
C VAL A 5 3.67 1.88 6.09
N ASP A 6 4.12 2.46 7.19
CA ASP A 6 4.47 1.67 8.38
C ASP A 6 3.29 1.69 9.35
N LEU A 7 2.70 0.52 9.62
CA LEU A 7 1.60 0.47 10.59
C LEU A 7 2.08 0.71 12.03
N TYR A 8 3.35 0.44 12.30
CA TYR A 8 4.00 0.72 13.58
C TYR A 8 5.12 1.73 13.38
N SER A 9 4.73 2.99 13.21
CA SER A 9 5.68 4.10 13.10
C SER A 9 6.13 4.56 14.49
N THR A 10 7.42 4.81 14.67
CA THR A 10 8.00 5.31 15.94
C THR A 10 7.50 6.70 16.30
N ASP A 11 7.01 7.44 15.31
CA ASP A 11 6.52 8.82 15.47
C ASP A 11 5.02 8.87 15.81
N ASN A 12 4.37 7.71 16.04
CA ASN A 12 2.91 7.58 16.24
C ASN A 12 2.07 8.25 15.13
N LEU A 13 2.64 8.34 13.93
CA LEU A 13 1.95 8.92 12.79
C LEU A 13 0.97 7.89 12.24
N ASP A 14 -0.30 8.29 12.10
CA ASP A 14 -1.33 7.44 11.57
C ASP A 14 -1.01 7.00 10.13
N PRO A 15 -1.23 5.72 9.77
CA PRO A 15 -0.93 5.22 8.44
C PRO A 15 -1.70 5.97 7.34
N ILE A 16 -2.91 6.44 7.66
CA ILE A 16 -3.72 7.27 6.75
C ILE A 16 -3.06 8.61 6.49
N GLU A 17 -2.54 9.27 7.53
CA GLU A 17 -1.84 10.54 7.38
C GLU A 17 -0.57 10.38 6.55
N GLN A 18 0.19 9.30 6.76
CA GLN A 18 1.34 8.97 5.91
C GLN A 18 0.94 8.87 4.44
N ILE A 19 -0.14 8.16 4.12
CA ILE A 19 -0.62 7.99 2.75
C ILE A 19 -1.08 9.33 2.16
N LYS A 20 -1.86 10.12 2.91
CA LYS A 20 -2.33 11.44 2.48
C LYS A 20 -1.17 12.40 2.23
N LEU A 21 -0.16 12.40 3.09
CA LEU A 21 1.06 13.21 2.92
C LEU A 21 1.83 12.80 1.66
N LEU A 22 2.09 11.49 1.47
CA LEU A 22 2.77 11.00 0.28
C LEU A 22 1.98 11.33 -1.00
N LYS A 23 0.65 11.12 -1.00
CA LYS A 23 -0.22 11.48 -2.13
C LYS A 23 -0.15 12.97 -2.45
N ASN A 24 -0.15 13.83 -1.43
CA ASN A 24 -0.07 15.28 -1.60
C ASN A 24 1.30 15.72 -2.15
N GLU A 25 2.40 15.16 -1.65
CA GLU A 25 3.74 15.38 -2.19
C GLU A 25 3.85 14.94 -3.65
N LEU A 26 3.27 13.78 -3.99
CA LEU A 26 3.24 13.26 -5.36
C LEU A 26 2.40 14.13 -6.29
N SER A 27 1.26 14.65 -5.80
CA SER A 27 0.43 15.60 -6.55
C SER A 27 1.18 16.89 -6.88
N ALA A 28 2.13 17.30 -6.03
CA ALA A 28 2.99 18.45 -6.32
C ALA A 28 4.06 18.15 -7.38
N TYR A 29 4.39 16.86 -7.61
CA TYR A 29 5.51 16.46 -8.46
C TYR A 29 5.15 16.12 -9.91
N LYS A 30 3.88 15.88 -10.30
CA LYS A 30 3.45 15.75 -11.72
C LYS A 30 1.94 15.50 -11.93
N ASP A 31 1.35 16.24 -12.87
CA ASP A 31 -0.04 16.12 -13.38
C ASP A 31 -0.38 14.74 -13.98
N ASP A 32 0.62 13.95 -14.39
CA ASP A 32 0.45 12.73 -15.22
C ASP A 32 0.42 11.42 -14.41
N LEU A 33 0.83 11.46 -13.13
CA LEU A 33 1.01 10.25 -12.29
C LEU A 33 -0.20 9.93 -11.40
N THR A 34 -1.16 10.86 -11.29
CA THR A 34 -2.34 10.76 -10.42
C THR A 34 -3.37 9.73 -10.87
N GLN A 35 -3.21 9.15 -12.07
CA GLN A 35 -4.18 8.22 -12.68
C GLN A 35 -3.75 6.74 -12.62
N LYS A 36 -2.53 6.40 -12.16
CA LYS A 36 -2.06 5.01 -12.17
C LYS A 36 -2.23 4.37 -10.79
N VAL A 37 -3.09 3.34 -10.76
CA VAL A 37 -3.24 2.28 -9.73
C VAL A 37 -2.17 2.35 -8.65
N SER A 38 -2.58 2.74 -7.44
CA SER A 38 -1.71 2.96 -6.29
C SER A 38 -1.98 1.89 -5.25
N TRP A 39 -1.13 0.87 -5.18
CA TRP A 39 -1.22 -0.13 -4.13
C TRP A 39 -0.65 0.43 -2.83
N ILE A 40 -1.36 0.15 -1.74
CA ILE A 40 -0.97 0.56 -0.40
C ILE A 40 -0.32 -0.65 0.27
N VAL A 41 0.97 -0.54 0.54
CA VAL A 41 1.75 -1.60 1.15
C VAL A 41 1.98 -1.24 2.62
N CYS A 42 1.19 -1.86 3.48
CA CYS A 42 1.24 -1.75 4.93
C CYS A 42 2.34 -2.67 5.47
N ASN A 43 3.44 -2.07 5.90
CA ASN A 43 4.62 -2.72 6.45
C ASN A 43 4.55 -2.80 8.00
N LYS A 44 5.38 -3.68 8.58
CA LYS A 44 5.51 -3.95 10.03
C LYS A 44 4.30 -4.62 10.68
N ILE A 45 3.61 -5.50 9.93
CA ILE A 45 2.50 -6.28 10.50
C ILE A 45 2.93 -7.23 11.62
N ASP A 46 4.23 -7.54 11.73
CA ASP A 46 4.79 -8.35 12.81
C ASP A 46 4.65 -7.71 14.20
N LEU A 47 4.44 -6.40 14.26
CA LEU A 47 4.27 -5.65 15.50
C LEU A 47 2.79 -5.39 15.84
N ILE A 48 1.86 -5.87 15.01
CA ILE A 48 0.42 -5.62 15.13
C ILE A 48 -0.35 -6.93 15.21
N ASN A 49 -1.40 -6.96 16.03
CA ASN A 49 -2.26 -8.13 16.14
C ASN A 49 -3.22 -8.23 14.96
N LYS A 50 -3.72 -9.44 14.69
CA LYS A 50 -4.64 -9.67 13.57
C LYS A 50 -5.94 -8.86 13.68
N ASP A 51 -6.50 -8.72 14.88
CA ASP A 51 -7.70 -7.91 15.12
C ASP A 51 -7.46 -6.43 14.76
N ASP A 52 -6.28 -5.89 15.09
CA ASP A 52 -5.89 -4.52 14.76
C ASP A 52 -5.63 -4.37 13.25
N LEU A 53 -5.08 -5.39 12.57
CA LEU A 53 -4.90 -5.38 11.12
C LEU A 53 -6.22 -5.24 10.37
N GLU A 54 -7.28 -5.93 10.80
CA GLU A 54 -8.60 -5.78 10.19
C GLU A 54 -9.16 -4.36 10.37
N ILE A 55 -9.00 -3.79 11.58
CA ILE A 55 -9.40 -2.40 11.85
C ILE A 55 -8.63 -1.44 10.94
N HIS A 56 -7.31 -1.60 10.82
CA HIS A 56 -6.49 -0.79 9.93
C HIS A 56 -6.90 -0.95 8.46
N SER A 57 -7.20 -2.18 8.02
CA SER A 57 -7.67 -2.45 6.67
C SER A 57 -8.97 -1.71 6.38
N SER A 58 -10.00 -1.88 7.22
CA SER A 58 -11.28 -1.19 7.05
C SER A 58 -11.12 0.33 7.08
N HIS A 59 -10.31 0.84 8.01
CA HIS A 59 -10.06 2.28 8.12
C HIS A 59 -9.35 2.85 6.88
N ILE A 60 -8.39 2.12 6.30
CA ILE A 60 -7.70 2.48 5.05
C ILE A 60 -8.67 2.47 3.87
N GLN A 61 -9.53 1.45 3.77
CA GLN A 61 -10.54 1.34 2.71
C GLN A 61 -11.51 2.51 2.74
N GLU A 62 -12.06 2.84 3.92
CA GLU A 62 -13.04 3.92 4.08
C GLU A 62 -12.42 5.32 3.85
N GLU A 63 -11.25 5.60 4.41
CA GLU A 63 -10.65 6.93 4.35
C GLU A 63 -10.04 7.27 2.99
N LEU A 64 -9.61 6.27 2.23
CA LEU A 64 -8.91 6.46 0.96
C LEU A 64 -9.69 6.02 -0.27
N ASP A 65 -10.90 5.48 -0.08
CA ASP A 65 -11.77 4.94 -1.13
C ASP A 65 -10.99 4.02 -2.08
N ILE A 66 -10.38 3.00 -1.47
CA ILE A 66 -9.54 2.02 -2.17
C ILE A 66 -10.05 0.61 -1.90
N ALA A 67 -9.97 -0.24 -2.91
CA ALA A 67 -10.37 -1.63 -2.79
C ALA A 67 -9.40 -2.40 -1.88
N GLU A 68 -9.91 -3.36 -1.11
CA GLU A 68 -9.11 -4.25 -0.26
C GLU A 68 -8.01 -4.97 -1.04
N GLU A 69 -8.27 -5.32 -2.31
CA GLU A 69 -7.33 -6.00 -3.19
C GLU A 69 -6.07 -5.19 -3.51
N ASP A 70 -6.14 -3.86 -3.41
CA ASP A 70 -5.00 -2.95 -3.60
C ASP A 70 -4.25 -2.68 -2.28
N ILE A 71 -4.68 -3.28 -1.16
CA ILE A 71 -4.04 -3.16 0.15
C ILE A 71 -3.24 -4.44 0.44
N PHE A 72 -1.94 -4.28 0.61
CA PHE A 72 -1.02 -5.37 0.89
C PHE A 72 -0.45 -5.24 2.30
N PHE A 73 -0.69 -6.25 3.11
CA PHE A 73 -0.12 -6.37 4.45
C PHE A 73 1.15 -7.22 4.38
N ILE A 74 2.29 -6.62 4.73
CA ILE A 74 3.60 -7.28 4.70
C ILE A 74 4.42 -6.99 5.96
N SER A 75 5.36 -7.89 6.26
CA SER A 75 6.47 -7.60 7.15
C SER A 75 7.77 -7.77 6.38
N ALA A 76 8.45 -6.66 6.09
CA ALA A 76 9.77 -6.70 5.49
C ALA A 76 10.82 -7.35 6.41
N ALA A 77 10.59 -7.35 7.73
CA ALA A 77 11.51 -7.92 8.72
C ALA A 77 11.44 -9.45 8.77
N THR A 78 10.23 -10.03 8.74
CA THR A 78 10.03 -11.49 8.78
C THR A 78 9.93 -12.12 7.39
N GLY A 79 9.66 -11.30 6.37
CA GLY A 79 9.37 -11.74 5.00
C GLY A 79 7.89 -12.11 4.78
N GLU A 80 7.04 -12.03 5.81
CA GLU A 80 5.61 -12.32 5.70
C GLU A 80 4.92 -11.40 4.68
N GLY A 81 4.04 -11.96 3.83
CA GLY A 81 3.28 -11.20 2.82
C GLY A 81 4.09 -10.70 1.61
N THR A 82 5.42 -10.67 1.68
CA THR A 82 6.28 -10.15 0.59
C THR A 82 6.18 -10.97 -0.69
N GLN A 83 6.04 -12.29 -0.58
CA GLN A 83 5.84 -13.19 -1.73
C GLN A 83 4.53 -12.89 -2.47
N LYS A 84 3.44 -12.64 -1.72
CA LYS A 84 2.14 -12.30 -2.31
C LYS A 84 2.21 -10.97 -3.07
N LEU A 85 2.84 -9.96 -2.46
CA LEU A 85 3.09 -8.67 -3.10
C LEU A 85 3.89 -8.83 -4.40
N LEU A 86 4.97 -9.62 -4.38
CA LEU A 86 5.80 -9.87 -5.55
C LEU A 86 5.01 -10.56 -6.67
N GLN A 87 4.23 -11.58 -6.33
CA GLN A 87 3.39 -12.29 -7.29
C GLN A 87 2.36 -11.38 -7.95
N SER A 88 1.66 -10.56 -7.16
CA SER A 88 0.72 -9.57 -7.71
C SER A 88 1.43 -8.56 -8.61
N LEU A 89 2.62 -8.09 -8.22
CA LEU A 89 3.43 -7.20 -9.05
C LEU A 89 3.82 -7.86 -10.39
N GLU A 90 4.25 -9.13 -10.36
CA GLU A 90 4.56 -9.88 -11.57
C GLU A 90 3.35 -10.00 -12.50
N GLU A 91 2.16 -10.28 -11.96
CA GLU A 91 0.92 -10.36 -12.74
C GLU A 91 0.60 -9.03 -13.41
N VAL A 92 0.64 -7.91 -12.67
CA VAL A 92 0.36 -6.58 -13.22
C VAL A 92 1.39 -6.16 -14.28
N ILE A 93 2.67 -6.43 -14.02
CA ILE A 93 3.75 -6.13 -14.98
C ILE A 93 3.59 -6.99 -16.24
N SER A 94 3.26 -8.27 -16.09
CA SER A 94 3.07 -9.19 -17.22
C SER A 94 1.87 -8.79 -18.08
N GLN A 95 0.76 -8.38 -17.46
CA GLN A 95 -0.42 -7.86 -18.17
C GLN A 95 -0.09 -6.55 -18.90
N SER A 96 0.53 -5.59 -18.20
CA SER A 96 0.92 -4.30 -18.79
C SER A 96 1.88 -4.46 -19.97
N LYS A 97 2.72 -5.51 -19.98
CA LYS A 97 3.64 -5.80 -21.09
C LYS A 97 2.93 -6.39 -22.30
N LEU A 98 1.79 -7.05 -22.09
CA LEU A 98 0.94 -7.61 -23.14
C LEU A 98 0.19 -6.50 -23.89
N ASP A 99 -0.26 -5.45 -23.20
CA ASP A 99 -0.94 -4.27 -23.79
C ASP A 99 -0.04 -3.40 -24.69
N LEU A 100 1.29 -3.61 -24.68
CA LEU A 100 2.25 -2.93 -25.55
C LEU A 100 2.64 -3.73 -26.80
N THR A 101 2.01 -4.89 -27.07
CA THR A 101 2.28 -5.73 -28.25
C THR A 101 1.04 -5.85 -29.13
#